data_AF-R7SIJ6-F1
#
_entry.id   AF-R7SIJ6-F1
#
_cell.length_a   1.000
_cell.length_b   1.000
_cell.length_c   1.000
_cell.angle_alpha   90.00
_cell.angle_beta   90.00
_cell.angle_gamma   90.00
#
_symmetry.space_group_name_H-M   'P 1'
#
loop_
_entity.id
_entity.type
_entity.pdbx_description
1 polymer ?
#
loop_
_entity_poly.entity_id
_entity_poly.type
_entity_poly.pdbx_seq_one_letter_code
_entity_poly.pdbx_strand_id
1 'polypeptide(L)'
;MSQSFARTLSPSISAAIDAFGSVTDGQAAKDVASAATFTRRHAYNDAKSVSDLVECAPVDYRTSLEPAIRRIAELAEKRVNARSALRKAEAAITAGKVPSHLQLKVPTIQAVKEYREAGPEEIQGHAVGSWQSHVDSIESVVKKAQDSIVSSYVQIVKDEIVVLGNKLSRDALFDQLKVAVSPRFSELKESRQEPVYEWRYKVPTINALGESVFEDKWTRTRQDTAVDVRIAGWQDSPTVMSEFQNLVSDLVFLGFRAIAIVEAKDLALQKKIEKKKEIEKSADAEMIDATKPGPSTQSLVDKAVSGRVKSLEAQIKKASGPLSVTAAKKASKPKPDAKKGKPSSAKSNAPAKKNTAKDSTKKNVGKKSNGAGPSSKDKGKGKQGRK
;
A
#
# COMPACT_ATOMS: atom_id res chain seq x y z
N MET A 1 7.24 40.11 2.81
CA MET A 1 7.57 39.05 3.79
C MET A 1 7.01 37.73 3.29
N SER A 2 7.87 36.82 2.82
CA SER A 2 7.53 35.41 2.61
C SER A 2 8.82 34.60 2.75
N GLN A 3 9.17 34.27 4.00
CA GLN A 3 10.34 33.47 4.36
C GLN A 3 9.94 32.07 4.87
N SER A 4 8.73 31.61 4.54
CA SER A 4 8.15 30.41 5.15
C SER A 4 8.42 29.11 4.39
N PHE A 5 8.93 29.16 3.16
CA PHE A 5 9.23 27.96 2.35
C PHE A 5 10.69 27.48 2.42
N ALA A 6 11.57 28.19 3.14
CA ALA A 6 13.02 27.93 3.14
C ALA A 6 13.52 27.00 4.27
N ARG A 7 12.64 26.29 4.99
CA ARG A 7 13.05 25.40 6.07
C ARG A 7 12.86 23.95 5.66
N THR A 8 13.85 23.39 4.96
CA THR A 8 14.24 21.94 4.91
C THR A 8 15.15 21.59 3.72
N LEU A 9 15.81 22.55 3.07
CA LEU A 9 16.91 22.22 2.16
C LEU A 9 18.17 21.94 2.98
N SER A 10 18.76 20.75 2.76
CA SER A 10 20.07 20.36 3.34
C SER A 10 21.12 21.45 3.08
N PRO A 11 22.08 21.70 3.99
CA PRO A 11 23.17 22.66 3.80
C PRO A 11 23.95 22.48 2.48
N SER A 12 23.99 21.25 1.94
CA SER A 12 24.59 20.94 0.64
C SER A 12 23.84 21.53 -0.56
N ILE A 13 22.54 21.79 -0.43
CA ILE A 13 21.67 22.31 -1.49
C ILE A 13 21.70 23.84 -1.51
N SER A 14 21.75 24.49 -0.34
CA SER A 14 21.97 25.93 -0.24
C SER A 14 23.34 26.33 -0.79
N ALA A 15 24.39 25.54 -0.50
CA ALA A 15 25.72 25.75 -1.07
C ALA A 15 25.76 25.59 -2.60
N ALA A 16 24.94 24.71 -3.17
CA ALA A 16 24.82 24.59 -4.62
C ALA A 16 24.15 25.83 -5.21
N ILE A 17 23.03 26.28 -4.65
CA ILE A 17 22.27 27.43 -5.17
C ILE A 17 23.07 28.75 -5.07
N ASP A 18 23.78 28.98 -3.96
CA ASP A 18 24.59 30.20 -3.75
C ASP A 18 25.86 30.23 -4.63
N ALA A 19 26.38 29.08 -5.06
CA ALA A 19 27.55 29.02 -5.95
C ALA A 19 27.24 29.36 -7.42
N PHE A 20 25.97 29.39 -7.84
CA PHE A 20 25.56 29.60 -9.24
C PHE A 20 25.01 31.01 -9.55
N GLY A 21 25.06 31.95 -8.61
CA GLY A 21 24.51 33.30 -8.75
C GLY A 21 25.19 34.23 -9.78
N SER A 22 26.22 33.78 -10.51
CA SER A 22 26.94 34.61 -11.48
C SER A 22 27.61 33.78 -12.57
N VAL A 23 26.88 33.28 -13.58
CA VAL A 23 27.52 32.77 -14.82
C VAL A 23 26.60 32.93 -16.04
N THR A 24 27.12 33.58 -17.08
CA THR A 24 26.42 33.94 -18.34
C THR A 24 26.79 33.00 -19.49
N ASP A 25 26.49 31.70 -19.42
CA ASP A 25 26.76 30.78 -20.53
C ASP A 25 25.75 29.64 -20.68
N GLY A 26 25.49 29.22 -21.94
CA GLY A 26 24.47 28.21 -22.29
C GLY A 26 24.69 26.80 -21.69
N GLN A 27 25.89 26.54 -21.17
CA GLN A 27 26.19 25.34 -20.40
C GLN A 27 25.63 25.43 -18.97
N ALA A 28 25.71 26.60 -18.33
CA ALA A 28 25.18 26.84 -16.99
C ALA A 28 23.65 26.67 -16.94
N ALA A 29 22.93 27.05 -18.01
CA ALA A 29 21.49 26.83 -18.11
C ALA A 29 21.12 25.33 -18.10
N LYS A 30 21.94 24.49 -18.75
CA LYS A 30 21.75 23.03 -18.74
C LYS A 30 22.06 22.44 -17.36
N ASP A 31 23.08 22.97 -16.69
CA ASP A 31 23.46 22.52 -15.35
C ASP A 31 22.38 22.86 -14.31
N VAL A 32 21.79 24.06 -14.39
CA VAL A 32 20.66 24.47 -13.54
C VAL A 32 19.43 23.60 -13.78
N ALA A 33 19.06 23.34 -15.04
CA ALA A 33 17.93 22.46 -15.37
C ALA A 33 18.15 21.01 -14.89
N SER A 34 19.39 20.52 -15.00
CA SER A 34 19.79 19.20 -14.51
C SER A 34 19.73 19.13 -12.98
N ALA A 35 20.22 20.15 -12.28
CA ALA A 35 20.14 20.25 -10.82
C ALA A 35 18.68 20.29 -10.34
N ALA A 36 17.82 21.10 -10.98
CA ALA A 36 16.40 21.16 -10.66
C ALA A 36 15.70 19.80 -10.83
N THR A 37 16.00 19.10 -11.92
CA THR A 37 15.49 17.75 -12.18
C THR A 37 15.97 16.76 -11.12
N PHE A 38 17.26 16.81 -10.76
CA PHE A 38 17.84 15.99 -9.71
C PHE A 38 17.15 16.23 -8.37
N THR A 39 16.95 17.49 -7.96
CA THR A 39 16.27 17.85 -6.71
C THR A 39 14.84 17.31 -6.65
N ARG A 40 14.05 17.46 -7.73
CA ARG A 40 12.69 16.92 -7.78
C ARG A 40 12.67 15.40 -7.66
N ARG A 41 13.52 14.71 -8.41
CA ARG A 41 13.60 13.23 -8.38
C ARG A 41 14.12 12.71 -7.05
N HIS A 42 15.03 13.44 -6.40
CA HIS A 42 15.50 13.13 -5.06
C HIS A 42 14.36 13.19 -4.04
N ALA A 43 13.51 14.22 -4.12
CA ALA A 43 12.34 14.33 -3.24
C ALA A 43 11.40 13.12 -3.37
N TYR A 44 11.18 12.61 -4.59
CA TYR A 44 10.42 11.37 -4.79
C TYR A 44 11.10 10.18 -4.10
N ASN A 45 12.42 10.03 -4.29
CA ASN A 45 13.17 8.94 -3.67
C ASN A 45 13.16 8.96 -2.13
N ASP A 46 13.04 10.14 -1.52
CA ASP A 46 12.95 10.28 -0.07
C ASP A 46 11.57 9.92 0.49
N ALA A 47 10.51 9.97 -0.33
CA ALA A 47 9.14 9.67 0.11
C ALA A 47 9.04 8.24 0.67
N LYS A 48 8.62 8.09 1.94
CA LYS A 48 8.58 6.78 2.63
C LYS A 48 7.20 6.13 2.56
N SER A 49 6.17 6.92 2.28
CA SER A 49 4.79 6.47 2.13
C SER A 49 4.21 6.91 0.78
N VAL A 50 3.15 6.23 0.34
CA VAL A 50 2.43 6.61 -0.88
C VAL A 50 1.79 7.99 -0.73
N SER A 51 1.35 8.35 0.48
CA SER A 51 0.84 9.68 0.77
C SER A 51 1.94 10.75 0.65
N ASP A 52 3.12 10.48 1.21
CA ASP A 52 4.28 11.40 1.10
C ASP A 52 4.65 11.60 -0.37
N LEU A 53 4.60 10.54 -1.18
CA LEU A 53 4.90 10.59 -2.60
C LEU A 53 3.91 11.48 -3.38
N VAL A 54 2.62 11.43 -3.01
CA VAL A 54 1.60 12.33 -3.57
C VAL A 54 1.89 13.78 -3.17
N GLU A 55 2.33 14.02 -1.94
CA GLU A 55 2.73 15.35 -1.48
C GLU A 55 3.98 15.88 -2.21
N CYS A 56 4.88 15.01 -2.67
CA CYS A 56 6.00 15.44 -3.51
C CYS A 56 5.58 15.90 -4.92
N ALA A 57 4.39 15.50 -5.40
CA ALA A 57 3.90 15.93 -6.69
C ALA A 57 3.56 17.43 -6.69
N PRO A 58 3.64 18.12 -7.85
CA PRO A 58 3.32 19.53 -7.93
C PRO A 58 1.86 19.79 -7.52
N VAL A 59 1.64 20.87 -6.76
CA VAL A 59 0.41 21.12 -5.99
C VAL A 59 -0.84 21.03 -6.87
N ASP A 60 -0.78 21.61 -8.06
CA ASP A 60 -1.93 21.69 -8.96
C ASP A 60 -2.34 20.36 -9.59
N TYR A 61 -1.48 19.36 -9.51
CA TYR A 61 -1.70 18.02 -10.06
C TYR A 61 -1.90 16.96 -8.97
N ARG A 62 -1.73 17.29 -7.68
CA ARG A 62 -1.83 16.29 -6.59
C ARG A 62 -3.18 15.57 -6.58
N THR A 63 -4.27 16.32 -6.71
CA THR A 63 -5.63 15.78 -6.66
C THR A 63 -5.93 14.86 -7.83
N SER A 64 -5.41 15.16 -9.03
CA SER A 64 -5.60 14.32 -10.21
C SER A 64 -4.66 13.10 -10.21
N LEU A 65 -3.44 13.25 -9.71
CA LEU A 65 -2.44 12.17 -9.65
C LEU A 65 -2.68 11.17 -8.51
N GLU A 66 -3.24 11.61 -7.38
CA GLU A 66 -3.40 10.77 -6.19
C GLU A 66 -4.09 9.41 -6.49
N PRO A 67 -5.25 9.36 -7.17
CA PRO A 67 -5.91 8.09 -7.46
C PRO A 67 -5.05 7.16 -8.33
N ALA A 68 -4.31 7.73 -9.28
CA ALA A 68 -3.46 6.97 -10.18
C ALA A 68 -2.23 6.38 -9.46
N ILE A 69 -1.57 7.19 -8.61
CA ILE A 69 -0.42 6.73 -7.80
C ILE A 69 -0.86 5.64 -6.81
N ARG A 70 -2.02 5.80 -6.15
CA ARG A 70 -2.58 4.77 -5.25
C ARG A 70 -2.88 3.48 -5.99
N ARG A 71 -3.49 3.54 -7.18
CA ARG A 71 -3.76 2.37 -8.03
C ARG A 71 -2.49 1.62 -8.41
N ILE A 72 -1.40 2.33 -8.71
CA ILE A 72 -0.09 1.71 -8.99
C ILE A 72 0.43 0.97 -7.75
N ALA A 73 0.32 1.58 -6.56
CA ALA A 73 0.70 0.93 -5.32
C ALA A 73 -0.14 -0.33 -5.04
N GLU A 74 -1.46 -0.29 -5.25
CA GLU A 74 -2.34 -1.46 -5.12
C GLU A 74 -1.97 -2.60 -6.08
N LEU A 75 -1.62 -2.28 -7.33
CA LEU A 75 -1.13 -3.27 -8.30
C LEU A 75 0.21 -3.87 -7.85
N ALA A 76 1.11 -3.07 -7.30
CA ALA A 76 2.36 -3.55 -6.73
C ALA A 76 2.13 -4.48 -5.52
N GLU A 77 1.17 -4.15 -4.64
CA GLU A 77 0.79 -5.00 -3.50
C GLU A 77 0.25 -6.35 -3.98
N LYS A 78 -0.61 -6.36 -5.00
CA LYS A 78 -1.10 -7.59 -5.63
C LYS A 78 0.06 -8.43 -6.17
N ARG A 79 1.03 -7.80 -6.85
CA ARG A 79 2.21 -8.50 -7.40
C ARG A 79 3.06 -9.14 -6.30
N VAL A 80 3.28 -8.40 -5.21
CA VAL A 80 3.99 -8.90 -4.03
C VAL A 80 3.27 -10.09 -3.39
N ASN A 81 1.94 -9.99 -3.23
CA ASN A 81 1.13 -11.07 -2.68
C ASN A 81 1.18 -12.32 -3.56
N ALA A 82 1.11 -12.18 -4.89
CA ALA A 82 1.27 -13.29 -5.83
C ALA A 82 2.66 -13.93 -5.73
N ARG A 83 3.73 -13.13 -5.64
CA ARG A 83 5.10 -13.64 -5.39
C ARG A 83 5.20 -14.41 -4.08
N SER A 84 4.55 -13.92 -3.02
CA SER A 84 4.51 -14.60 -1.72
C SER A 84 3.75 -15.93 -1.80
N ALA A 85 2.64 -15.99 -2.54
CA ALA A 85 1.89 -17.22 -2.79
C ALA A 85 2.74 -18.25 -3.55
N LEU A 86 3.45 -17.82 -4.60
CA LEU A 86 4.36 -18.67 -5.36
C LEU A 86 5.45 -19.29 -4.47
N ARG A 87 6.16 -18.45 -3.69
CA ARG A 87 7.20 -18.95 -2.77
C ARG A 87 6.66 -19.95 -1.76
N LYS A 88 5.45 -19.74 -1.24
CA LYS A 88 4.80 -20.68 -0.31
C LYS A 88 4.46 -22.01 -0.99
N ALA A 89 3.98 -21.96 -2.23
CA ALA A 89 3.68 -23.16 -3.01
C ALA A 89 4.97 -23.96 -3.31
N GLU A 90 6.02 -23.29 -3.77
CA GLU A 90 7.33 -23.91 -4.06
C GLU A 90 7.97 -24.50 -2.81
N ALA A 91 7.89 -23.81 -1.67
CA ALA A 91 8.38 -24.33 -0.39
C ALA A 91 7.61 -25.58 0.07
N ALA A 92 6.29 -25.61 -0.13
CA ALA A 92 5.48 -26.79 0.18
C ALA A 92 5.88 -27.99 -0.69
N ILE A 93 6.00 -27.76 -2.01
CA ILE A 93 6.42 -28.78 -2.98
C ILE A 93 7.80 -29.34 -2.62
N THR A 94 8.77 -28.48 -2.28
CA THR A 94 10.12 -28.87 -1.88
C THR A 94 10.11 -29.71 -0.59
N ALA A 95 9.19 -29.42 0.33
CA ALA A 95 9.00 -30.20 1.56
C ALA A 95 8.21 -31.50 1.36
N GLY A 96 7.85 -31.86 0.12
CA GLY A 96 7.00 -33.01 -0.19
C GLY A 96 5.55 -32.86 0.29
N LYS A 97 5.11 -31.63 0.54
CA LYS A 97 3.76 -31.31 1.05
C LYS A 97 2.94 -30.60 -0.03
N VAL A 98 1.64 -30.85 -0.02
CA VAL A 98 0.67 -30.15 -0.88
C VAL A 98 0.18 -28.89 -0.14
N PRO A 99 0.04 -27.74 -0.81
CA PRO A 99 -0.63 -26.57 -0.23
C PRO A 99 -2.03 -26.93 0.27
N SER A 100 -2.36 -26.57 1.52
CA SER A 100 -3.58 -27.03 2.20
C SER A 100 -4.89 -26.72 1.46
N HIS A 101 -4.93 -25.61 0.73
CA HIS A 101 -6.11 -25.20 -0.05
C HIS A 101 -6.26 -25.95 -1.38
N LEU A 102 -5.24 -26.72 -1.80
CA LEU A 102 -5.25 -27.54 -3.01
C LEU A 102 -5.39 -29.04 -2.69
N GLN A 103 -5.42 -29.41 -1.41
CA GLN A 103 -5.44 -30.81 -1.00
C GLN A 103 -6.78 -31.48 -1.37
N LEU A 104 -6.69 -32.50 -2.22
CA LEU A 104 -7.79 -33.37 -2.60
C LEU A 104 -8.02 -34.40 -1.50
N LYS A 105 -9.30 -34.68 -1.23
CA LYS A 105 -9.69 -35.74 -0.31
C LYS A 105 -9.83 -37.04 -1.09
N VAL A 106 -9.15 -38.09 -0.65
CA VAL A 106 -9.35 -39.45 -1.18
C VAL A 106 -10.78 -39.91 -0.82
N PRO A 107 -11.60 -40.31 -1.81
CA PRO A 107 -12.91 -40.89 -1.53
C PRO A 107 -12.79 -42.17 -0.71
N THR A 108 -13.56 -42.28 0.36
CA THR A 108 -13.62 -43.51 1.14
C THR A 108 -14.68 -44.42 0.54
N ILE A 109 -14.26 -45.48 -0.17
CA ILE A 109 -15.19 -46.47 -0.71
C ILE A 109 -15.53 -47.48 0.38
N GLN A 110 -16.82 -47.79 0.51
CA GLN A 110 -17.30 -48.87 1.37
C GLN A 110 -17.46 -50.13 0.53
N ALA A 111 -16.93 -51.23 1.05
CA ALA A 111 -17.13 -52.56 0.48
C ALA A 111 -17.67 -53.48 1.58
N VAL A 112 -18.45 -54.47 1.14
CA VAL A 112 -18.90 -55.56 2.00
C VAL A 112 -17.70 -56.33 2.55
N LYS A 113 -17.84 -56.90 3.75
CA LYS A 113 -16.72 -57.49 4.51
C LYS A 113 -16.08 -58.64 3.73
N GLU A 114 -16.92 -59.45 3.10
CA GLU A 114 -16.54 -60.61 2.30
C GLU A 114 -15.57 -60.24 1.17
N TYR A 115 -15.81 -59.10 0.50
CA TYR A 115 -14.95 -58.62 -0.57
C TYR A 115 -13.63 -58.00 -0.06
N ARG A 116 -13.62 -57.46 1.17
CA ARG A 116 -12.40 -56.92 1.78
C ARG A 116 -11.43 -58.01 2.20
N GLU A 117 -11.97 -59.15 2.61
CA GLU A 117 -11.21 -60.31 3.07
C GLU A 117 -10.86 -61.28 1.93
N ALA A 118 -11.58 -61.21 0.80
CA ALA A 118 -11.29 -61.97 -0.40
C ALA A 118 -9.91 -61.60 -0.98
N GLY A 119 -9.11 -62.63 -1.27
CA GLY A 119 -7.88 -62.51 -2.05
C GLY A 119 -8.17 -62.28 -3.54
N PRO A 120 -7.13 -62.10 -4.37
CA PRO A 120 -7.31 -62.10 -5.81
C PRO A 120 -7.86 -63.48 -6.25
N GLU A 121 -9.05 -63.49 -6.83
CA GLU A 121 -9.72 -64.69 -7.35
C GLU A 121 -10.09 -64.48 -8.81
N GLU A 122 -10.09 -65.57 -9.57
CA GLU A 122 -10.56 -65.58 -10.95
C GLU A 122 -12.00 -66.09 -10.97
N ILE A 123 -12.94 -65.19 -11.25
CA ILE A 123 -14.37 -65.51 -11.29
C ILE A 123 -14.81 -65.50 -12.76
N GLN A 124 -15.24 -66.65 -13.28
CA GLN A 124 -15.73 -66.81 -14.65
C GLN A 124 -14.75 -66.31 -15.74
N GLY A 125 -13.44 -66.53 -15.55
CA GLY A 125 -12.40 -66.07 -16.49
C GLY A 125 -12.08 -64.58 -16.40
N HIS A 126 -12.59 -63.88 -15.38
CA HIS A 126 -12.20 -62.52 -15.05
C HIS A 126 -11.35 -62.51 -13.78
N ALA A 127 -10.14 -61.96 -13.89
CA ALA A 127 -9.30 -61.67 -12.73
C ALA A 127 -9.95 -60.54 -11.92
N VAL A 128 -10.40 -60.86 -10.70
CA VAL A 128 -10.90 -59.87 -9.75
C VAL A 128 -9.74 -59.47 -8.85
N GLY A 129 -9.31 -58.21 -8.97
CA GLY A 129 -8.26 -57.66 -8.12
C GLY A 129 -8.69 -57.63 -6.66
N SER A 130 -7.73 -57.68 -5.73
CA SER A 130 -8.06 -57.50 -4.31
C SER A 130 -8.70 -56.12 -4.07
N TRP A 131 -9.57 -56.02 -3.06
CA TRP A 131 -10.11 -54.74 -2.61
C TRP A 131 -9.03 -53.67 -2.43
N GLN A 132 -7.90 -54.06 -1.81
CA GLN A 132 -6.77 -53.17 -1.57
C GLN A 132 -6.18 -52.63 -2.89
N SER A 133 -6.04 -53.47 -3.92
CA SER A 133 -5.55 -53.02 -5.24
C SER A 133 -6.44 -51.94 -5.85
N HIS A 134 -7.76 -52.00 -5.63
CA HIS A 134 -8.67 -50.97 -6.12
C HIS A 134 -8.57 -49.67 -5.31
N VAL A 135 -8.43 -49.76 -3.99
CA VAL A 135 -8.17 -48.60 -3.12
C VAL A 135 -6.86 -47.91 -3.51
N ASP A 136 -5.78 -48.67 -3.66
CA ASP A 136 -4.47 -48.16 -4.08
C ASP A 136 -4.53 -47.51 -5.46
N SER A 137 -5.31 -48.10 -6.39
CA SER A 137 -5.56 -47.51 -7.71
C SER A 137 -6.25 -46.14 -7.58
N ILE A 138 -7.27 -46.01 -6.74
CA ILE A 138 -7.97 -44.73 -6.50
C ILE A 138 -7.03 -43.71 -5.87
N GLU A 139 -6.26 -44.10 -4.85
CA GLU A 139 -5.26 -43.24 -4.23
C GLU A 139 -4.23 -42.76 -5.26
N SER A 140 -3.79 -43.63 -6.16
CA SER A 140 -2.86 -43.27 -7.25
C SER A 140 -3.47 -42.26 -8.22
N VAL A 141 -4.76 -42.39 -8.57
CA VAL A 141 -5.48 -41.46 -9.45
C VAL A 141 -5.64 -40.10 -8.75
N VAL A 142 -6.05 -40.09 -7.48
CA VAL A 142 -6.17 -38.86 -6.69
C VAL A 142 -4.81 -38.16 -6.56
N LYS A 143 -3.72 -38.90 -6.36
CA LYS A 143 -2.36 -38.35 -6.32
C LYS A 143 -1.95 -37.74 -7.66
N LYS A 144 -2.18 -38.42 -8.78
CA LYS A 144 -1.92 -37.85 -10.12
C LYS A 144 -2.72 -36.58 -10.38
N ALA A 145 -4.00 -36.57 -10.01
CA ALA A 145 -4.85 -35.39 -10.12
C ALA A 145 -4.36 -34.24 -9.21
N GLN A 146 -3.93 -34.57 -7.99
CA GLN A 146 -3.36 -33.63 -7.03
C GLN A 146 -2.10 -32.94 -7.60
N ASP A 147 -1.17 -33.72 -8.15
CA ASP A 147 0.07 -33.22 -8.74
C ASP A 147 -0.22 -32.31 -9.95
N SER A 148 -1.17 -32.72 -10.80
CA SER A 148 -1.63 -31.91 -11.94
C SER A 148 -2.23 -30.56 -11.48
N ILE A 149 -3.12 -30.55 -10.48
CA ILE A 149 -3.71 -29.32 -9.94
C ILE A 149 -2.63 -28.39 -9.36
N VAL A 150 -1.68 -28.93 -8.60
CA VAL A 150 -0.58 -28.15 -8.02
C VAL A 150 0.29 -27.53 -9.12
N SER A 151 0.61 -28.29 -10.16
CA SER A 151 1.39 -27.78 -11.30
C SER A 151 0.68 -26.64 -12.03
N SER A 152 -0.62 -26.81 -12.32
CA SER A 152 -1.44 -25.78 -12.96
C SER A 152 -1.58 -24.54 -12.08
N TYR A 153 -1.76 -24.70 -10.77
CA TYR A 153 -1.81 -23.59 -9.83
C TYR A 153 -0.51 -22.78 -9.83
N VAL A 154 0.65 -23.44 -9.77
CA VAL A 154 1.95 -22.75 -9.85
C VAL A 154 2.07 -21.96 -11.15
N GLN A 155 1.64 -22.53 -12.27
CA GLN A 155 1.65 -21.83 -13.55
C GLN A 155 0.73 -20.61 -13.55
N ILE A 156 -0.50 -20.73 -13.05
CA ILE A 156 -1.45 -19.62 -12.92
C ILE A 156 -0.84 -18.46 -12.11
N VAL A 157 -0.20 -18.76 -10.98
CA VAL A 157 0.41 -17.72 -10.14
C VAL A 157 1.62 -17.08 -10.85
N LYS A 158 2.42 -17.84 -11.60
CA LYS A 158 3.51 -17.30 -12.43
C LYS A 158 2.97 -16.35 -13.50
N ASP A 159 1.93 -16.76 -14.21
CA ASP A 159 1.29 -15.95 -15.26
C ASP A 159 0.65 -14.68 -14.66
N GLU A 160 0.02 -14.77 -13.49
CA GLU A 160 -0.50 -13.62 -12.75
C GLU A 160 0.61 -12.59 -12.44
N ILE A 161 1.79 -13.05 -12.00
CA ILE A 161 2.95 -12.19 -11.75
C ILE A 161 3.39 -11.48 -13.04
N VAL A 162 3.40 -12.18 -14.18
CA VAL A 162 3.74 -11.60 -15.48
C VAL A 162 2.73 -10.53 -15.89
N VAL A 163 1.42 -10.83 -15.78
CA VAL A 163 0.35 -9.88 -16.11
C VAL A 163 0.44 -8.62 -15.24
N LEU A 164 0.67 -8.78 -13.93
CA LEU A 164 0.85 -7.65 -13.02
C LEU A 164 2.16 -6.90 -13.30
N GLY A 165 3.22 -7.61 -13.72
CA GLY A 165 4.48 -7.02 -14.20
C GLY A 165 4.26 -6.11 -15.40
N ASN A 166 3.51 -6.56 -16.40
CA ASN A 166 3.21 -5.79 -17.62
C ASN A 166 2.39 -4.53 -17.30
N LYS A 167 1.44 -4.60 -16.37
CA LYS A 167 0.66 -3.44 -15.89
C LYS A 167 1.49 -2.42 -15.10
N LEU A 168 2.66 -2.82 -14.62
CA LEU A 168 3.63 -1.99 -13.89
C LEU A 168 4.89 -1.70 -14.74
N SER A 169 4.84 -1.96 -16.05
CA SER A 169 5.91 -1.64 -17.00
C SER A 169 6.04 -0.13 -17.19
N ARG A 170 7.20 0.31 -17.69
CA ARG A 170 7.49 1.74 -17.94
C ARG A 170 6.38 2.42 -18.73
N ASP A 171 5.97 1.81 -19.84
CA ASP A 171 5.00 2.39 -20.77
C ASP A 171 3.60 2.42 -20.15
N ALA A 172 3.19 1.30 -19.51
CA ALA A 172 1.91 1.24 -18.81
C ALA A 172 1.81 2.25 -17.65
N LEU A 173 2.90 2.51 -16.93
CA LEU A 173 2.96 3.52 -15.87
C LEU A 173 2.81 4.93 -16.45
N PHE A 174 3.54 5.21 -17.54
CA PHE A 174 3.46 6.51 -18.22
C PHE A 174 2.04 6.79 -18.71
N ASP A 175 1.42 5.84 -19.41
CA ASP A 175 0.07 6.00 -19.94
C ASP A 175 -0.96 6.22 -18.84
N GLN A 176 -0.91 5.41 -17.77
CA GLN A 176 -1.82 5.54 -16.63
C GLN A 176 -1.72 6.92 -15.96
N LEU A 177 -0.50 7.43 -15.74
CA LEU A 177 -0.30 8.72 -15.09
C LEU A 177 -0.58 9.89 -16.03
N LYS A 178 -0.24 9.77 -17.31
CA LYS A 178 -0.50 10.81 -18.32
C LYS A 178 -1.99 11.06 -18.48
N VAL A 179 -2.81 10.01 -18.47
CA VAL A 179 -4.28 10.12 -18.52
C VAL A 179 -4.81 10.97 -17.35
N ALA A 180 -4.18 10.90 -16.18
CA ALA A 180 -4.57 11.69 -15.01
C ALA A 180 -4.14 13.17 -15.09
N VAL A 181 -2.98 13.45 -15.70
CA VAL A 181 -2.40 14.82 -15.73
C VAL A 181 -2.93 15.65 -16.89
N SER A 182 -3.18 15.03 -18.05
CA SER A 182 -3.52 15.75 -19.29
C SER A 182 -4.78 16.62 -19.18
N PRO A 183 -5.91 16.15 -18.60
CA PRO A 183 -7.11 16.99 -18.44
C PRO A 183 -6.87 18.19 -17.53
N ARG A 184 -6.12 17.97 -16.44
CA ARG A 184 -5.79 19.03 -15.48
C ARG A 184 -4.89 20.10 -16.09
N PHE A 185 -3.96 19.69 -16.96
CA PHE A 185 -3.14 20.64 -17.71
C PHE A 185 -3.97 21.52 -18.63
N SER A 186 -4.93 20.98 -19.38
CA SER A 186 -5.82 21.77 -20.23
C SER A 186 -6.60 22.83 -19.42
N GLU A 187 -7.13 22.44 -18.26
CA GLU A 187 -7.86 23.36 -17.36
C GLU A 187 -6.94 24.48 -16.82
N LEU A 188 -5.72 24.13 -16.39
CA LEU A 188 -4.76 25.12 -15.86
C LEU A 188 -4.28 26.07 -16.95
N LYS A 189 -4.12 25.57 -18.17
CA LYS A 189 -3.72 26.36 -19.33
C LYS A 189 -4.74 27.44 -19.65
N GLU A 190 -6.03 27.10 -19.64
CA GLU A 190 -7.11 28.05 -19.90
C GLU A 190 -7.32 29.04 -18.73
N SER A 191 -7.26 28.55 -17.49
CA SER A 191 -7.54 29.38 -16.30
C SER A 191 -6.41 30.30 -15.88
N ARG A 192 -5.16 30.00 -16.24
CA ARG A 192 -3.96 30.75 -15.81
C ARG A 192 -3.26 31.42 -16.97
N GLN A 193 -4.01 32.13 -17.79
CA GLN A 193 -3.41 33.00 -18.79
C GLN A 193 -2.80 34.23 -18.11
N GLU A 194 -1.65 34.65 -18.61
CA GLU A 194 -0.94 35.83 -18.15
C GLU A 194 -1.14 36.98 -19.15
N PRO A 195 -1.34 38.22 -18.68
CA PRO A 195 -1.49 39.36 -19.57
C PRO A 195 -0.15 39.68 -20.24
N VAL A 196 -0.21 39.90 -21.55
CA VAL A 196 0.91 40.45 -22.33
C VAL A 196 0.76 41.95 -22.33
N TYR A 197 1.77 42.64 -21.83
CA TYR A 197 1.78 44.10 -21.78
C TYR A 197 2.46 44.70 -23.01
N GLU A 198 1.91 45.81 -23.49
CA GLU A 198 2.57 46.74 -24.40
C GLU A 198 2.77 48.06 -23.68
N TRP A 199 3.95 48.64 -23.89
CA TRP A 199 4.34 49.92 -23.31
C TRP A 199 4.41 50.98 -24.39
N ARG A 200 3.88 52.17 -24.09
CA ARG A 200 3.92 53.33 -24.99
C ARG A 200 5.19 54.14 -24.76
N TYR A 201 5.85 54.50 -25.86
CA TYR A 201 7.04 55.34 -25.88
C TYR A 201 6.82 56.51 -26.81
N LYS A 202 7.39 57.67 -26.46
CA LYS A 202 7.53 58.80 -27.37
C LYS A 202 8.90 58.71 -28.02
N VAL A 203 8.94 58.37 -29.30
CA VAL A 203 10.19 58.24 -30.05
C VAL A 203 10.35 59.49 -30.92
N PRO A 204 11.49 60.20 -30.86
CA PRO A 204 11.75 61.30 -31.78
C PRO A 204 11.96 60.75 -33.20
N THR A 205 11.15 61.21 -34.14
CA THR A 205 11.24 60.93 -35.57
C THR A 205 11.32 62.24 -36.35
N ILE A 206 12.01 62.23 -37.49
CA ILE A 206 12.16 63.40 -38.36
C ILE A 206 11.06 63.33 -39.42
N ASN A 207 10.22 64.36 -39.50
CA ASN A 207 9.16 64.43 -40.51
C ASN A 207 9.73 64.78 -41.90
N ALA A 208 8.89 64.76 -42.94
CA ALA A 208 9.29 65.09 -44.31
C ALA A 208 9.84 66.52 -44.50
N LEU A 209 9.66 67.39 -43.50
CA LEU A 209 10.11 68.79 -43.47
C LEU A 209 11.41 68.97 -42.66
N GLY A 210 11.98 67.90 -42.10
CA GLY A 210 13.23 67.95 -41.32
C GLY A 210 13.06 68.34 -39.85
N GLU A 211 11.82 68.42 -39.34
CA GLU A 211 11.52 68.78 -37.95
C GLU A 211 11.45 67.52 -37.06
N SER A 212 11.93 67.63 -35.82
CA SER A 212 11.79 66.57 -34.82
C SER A 212 10.37 66.53 -34.26
N VAL A 213 9.63 65.48 -34.56
CA VAL A 213 8.30 65.19 -34.01
C VAL A 213 8.41 63.96 -33.11
N PHE A 214 7.61 63.90 -32.04
CA PHE A 214 7.53 62.71 -31.21
C PHE A 214 6.36 61.84 -31.68
N GLU A 215 6.66 60.62 -32.13
CA GLU A 215 5.65 59.62 -32.46
C GLU A 215 5.42 58.66 -31.29
N ASP A 216 4.14 58.35 -31.05
CA ASP A 216 3.74 57.34 -30.08
C ASP A 216 3.95 55.94 -30.68
N LYS A 217 4.84 55.16 -30.06
CA LYS A 217 5.11 53.77 -30.46
C LYS A 217 4.80 52.82 -29.32
N TRP A 218 4.01 51.79 -29.61
CA TRP A 218 3.73 50.68 -28.67
C TRP A 218 4.71 49.54 -28.93
N THR A 219 5.39 49.06 -27.89
CA THR A 219 6.29 47.90 -28.00
C THR A 219 6.10 46.92 -26.84
N ARG A 220 6.47 45.65 -27.06
CA ARG A 220 6.44 44.57 -26.04
C ARG A 220 7.72 44.47 -25.21
N THR A 221 8.61 45.46 -25.31
CA THR A 221 9.86 45.46 -24.55
C THR A 221 9.83 46.62 -23.59
N ARG A 222 9.88 46.32 -22.29
CA ARG A 222 9.94 47.35 -21.26
C ARG A 222 11.29 48.07 -21.32
N GLN A 223 11.24 49.36 -21.61
CA GLN A 223 12.32 50.33 -21.42
C GLN A 223 11.93 51.31 -20.30
N ASP A 224 12.93 51.91 -19.65
CA ASP A 224 12.73 52.80 -18.50
C ASP A 224 11.97 54.10 -18.83
N THR A 225 11.93 54.48 -20.11
CA THR A 225 11.27 55.70 -20.61
C THR A 225 9.80 55.50 -20.98
N ALA A 226 9.16 54.42 -20.53
CA ALA A 226 7.76 54.13 -20.84
C ALA A 226 6.82 55.19 -20.26
N VAL A 227 5.93 55.72 -21.09
CA VAL A 227 4.96 56.77 -20.73
C VAL A 227 3.63 56.17 -20.30
N ASP A 228 3.28 54.99 -20.81
CA ASP A 228 2.01 54.32 -20.51
C ASP A 228 2.12 52.79 -20.70
N VAL A 229 1.16 52.04 -20.15
CA VAL A 229 1.09 50.58 -20.26
C VAL A 229 -0.34 50.12 -20.55
N ARG A 230 -0.50 49.16 -21.47
CA ARG A 230 -1.78 48.52 -21.74
C ARG A 230 -1.64 47.00 -21.86
N ILE A 231 -2.77 46.30 -21.71
CA ILE A 231 -2.85 44.88 -21.99
C ILE A 231 -3.02 44.71 -23.50
N ALA A 232 -2.04 44.08 -24.14
CA ALA A 232 -2.06 43.76 -25.57
C ALA A 232 -2.79 42.44 -25.87
N GLY A 233 -2.84 41.53 -24.90
CA GLY A 233 -3.52 40.26 -25.02
C GLY A 233 -3.28 39.35 -23.82
N TRP A 234 -3.69 38.09 -23.96
CA TRP A 234 -3.50 37.03 -22.98
C TRP A 234 -2.68 35.91 -23.61
N GLN A 235 -1.70 35.39 -22.90
CA GLN A 235 -0.88 34.26 -23.33
C GLN A 235 -0.90 33.14 -22.30
N ASP A 236 -0.59 31.91 -22.73
CA ASP A 236 -0.43 30.78 -21.82
C ASP A 236 0.72 31.06 -20.84
N SER A 237 0.51 30.81 -19.54
CA SER A 237 1.56 30.99 -18.53
C SER A 237 2.76 30.09 -18.84
N PRO A 238 3.97 30.65 -19.02
CA PRO A 238 5.19 29.87 -19.20
C PRO A 238 5.46 28.93 -18.02
N THR A 239 5.03 29.34 -16.82
CA THR A 239 5.15 28.55 -15.59
C THR A 239 4.36 27.25 -15.70
N VAL A 240 3.07 27.33 -16.06
CA VAL A 240 2.19 26.16 -16.23
C VAL A 240 2.73 25.21 -17.30
N MET A 241 3.22 25.74 -18.42
CA MET A 241 3.84 24.95 -19.48
C MET A 241 5.08 24.19 -19.00
N SER A 242 5.99 24.89 -18.31
CA SER A 242 7.23 24.30 -17.80
C SER A 242 6.98 23.26 -16.70
N GLU A 243 6.01 23.51 -15.81
CA GLU A 243 5.63 22.58 -14.74
C GLU A 243 5.07 21.28 -15.32
N PHE A 244 4.17 21.38 -16.31
CA PHE A 244 3.65 20.21 -16.99
C PHE A 244 4.74 19.40 -17.69
N GLN A 245 5.64 20.05 -18.44
CA GLN A 245 6.74 19.37 -19.13
C GLN A 245 7.66 18.64 -18.14
N ASN A 246 8.02 19.31 -17.04
CA ASN A 246 8.79 18.72 -15.96
C ASN A 246 8.07 17.50 -15.37
N LEU A 247 6.78 17.64 -15.04
CA LEU A 247 5.98 16.56 -14.48
C LEU A 247 5.86 15.37 -15.43
N VAL A 248 5.61 15.59 -16.73
CA VAL A 248 5.54 14.54 -17.76
C VAL A 248 6.84 13.74 -17.81
N SER A 249 8.00 14.42 -17.72
CA SER A 249 9.31 13.76 -17.69
C SER A 249 9.54 12.92 -16.42
N ASP A 250 8.79 13.21 -15.36
CA ASP A 250 8.96 12.63 -14.03
C ASP A 250 7.89 11.57 -13.68
N LEU A 251 6.82 11.41 -14.48
CA LEU A 251 5.72 10.48 -14.21
C LEU A 251 6.18 9.04 -13.95
N VAL A 252 7.08 8.54 -14.80
CA VAL A 252 7.59 7.18 -14.67
C VAL A 252 8.36 7.00 -13.36
N PHE A 253 9.10 8.03 -12.91
CA PHE A 253 9.83 7.99 -11.64
C PHE A 253 8.89 7.97 -10.44
N LEU A 254 7.79 8.74 -10.49
CA LEU A 254 6.72 8.67 -9.49
C LEU A 254 6.12 7.25 -9.44
N GLY A 255 5.80 6.66 -10.59
CA GLY A 255 5.28 5.30 -10.67
C GLY A 255 6.22 4.25 -10.10
N PHE A 256 7.50 4.28 -10.47
CA PHE A 256 8.51 3.36 -9.92
C PHE A 256 8.73 3.56 -8.43
N ARG A 257 8.67 4.79 -7.93
CA ARG A 257 8.80 5.03 -6.51
C ARG A 257 7.64 4.42 -5.72
N ALA A 258 6.41 4.54 -6.22
CA ALA A 258 5.25 3.91 -5.60
C ALA A 258 5.43 2.39 -5.48
N ILE A 259 5.95 1.74 -6.54
CA ILE A 259 6.29 0.31 -6.53
C ILE A 259 7.37 0.03 -5.48
N ALA A 260 8.46 0.80 -5.46
CA ALA A 260 9.58 0.60 -4.53
C ALA A 260 9.17 0.74 -3.07
N ILE A 261 8.25 1.66 -2.72
CA ILE A 261 7.72 1.80 -1.36
C ILE A 261 7.00 0.52 -0.92
N VAL A 262 6.19 -0.07 -1.79
CA VAL A 262 5.47 -1.32 -1.50
C VAL A 262 6.44 -2.49 -1.35
N GLU A 263 7.39 -2.63 -2.27
CA GLU A 263 8.39 -3.70 -2.22
C GLU A 263 9.30 -3.58 -0.99
N ALA A 264 9.70 -2.36 -0.61
CA ALA A 264 10.49 -2.13 0.60
C ALA A 264 9.75 -2.53 1.88
N LYS A 265 8.43 -2.26 1.96
CA LYS A 265 7.60 -2.70 3.09
C LYS A 265 7.54 -4.22 3.19
N ASP A 266 7.36 -4.91 2.07
CA ASP A 266 7.33 -6.37 2.03
C ASP A 266 8.68 -6.99 2.41
N LEU A 267 9.79 -6.48 1.87
CA LEU A 267 11.14 -6.91 2.24
C LEU A 267 11.41 -6.72 3.74
N ALA A 268 10.97 -5.60 4.32
CA ALA A 268 11.10 -5.36 5.75
C ALA A 268 10.28 -6.35 6.59
N LEU A 269 9.09 -6.74 6.13
CA LEU A 269 8.27 -7.76 6.78
C LEU A 269 8.89 -9.15 6.66
N GLN A 270 9.42 -9.50 5.49
CA GLN A 270 10.10 -10.79 5.26
C GLN A 270 11.31 -10.95 6.16
N LYS A 271 12.18 -9.93 6.24
CA LYS A 271 13.33 -9.92 7.16
C LYS A 271 12.91 -10.11 8.63
N LYS A 272 11.76 -9.54 9.05
CA LYS A 272 11.23 -9.75 10.41
C LYS A 272 10.75 -11.17 10.64
N ILE A 273 10.19 -11.82 9.62
CA ILE A 273 9.73 -13.22 9.69
C ILE A 273 10.93 -14.17 9.71
N GLU A 274 11.92 -13.95 8.85
CA GLU A 274 13.15 -14.75 8.78
C GLU A 274 13.90 -14.74 10.11
N LYS A 275 14.14 -13.55 10.68
CA LYS A 275 14.76 -13.43 12.01
C LYS A 275 14.00 -14.20 13.09
N LYS A 276 12.65 -14.21 13.03
CA LYS A 276 11.84 -14.96 14.00
C LYS A 276 11.98 -16.47 13.81
N LYS A 277 12.02 -16.94 12.56
CA LYS A 277 12.26 -18.35 12.24
C LYS A 277 13.66 -18.79 12.65
N GLU A 278 14.66 -17.93 12.51
CA GLU A 278 16.03 -18.20 12.98
C GLU A 278 16.07 -18.35 14.50
N ILE A 279 15.43 -17.44 15.24
CA ILE A 279 15.33 -17.51 16.70
C ILE A 279 14.61 -18.78 17.16
N GLU A 280 13.53 -19.18 16.47
CA GLU A 280 12.80 -20.43 16.77
C GLU A 280 13.70 -21.65 16.54
N LYS A 281 14.40 -21.70 15.41
CA LYS A 281 15.35 -22.79 15.11
C LYS A 281 16.52 -22.85 16.10
N SER A 282 17.07 -21.71 16.53
CA SER A 282 18.15 -21.68 17.51
C SER A 282 17.67 -22.09 18.90
N ALA A 283 16.47 -21.66 19.30
CA ALA A 283 15.86 -22.09 20.56
C ALA A 283 15.60 -23.60 20.58
N ASP A 284 15.09 -24.17 19.48
CA ASP A 284 14.90 -25.62 19.35
C ASP A 284 16.24 -26.38 19.43
N ALA A 285 17.30 -25.87 18.78
CA ALA A 285 18.62 -26.49 18.83
C ALA A 285 19.25 -26.45 20.24
N GLU A 286 19.16 -25.31 20.94
CA GLU A 286 19.66 -25.17 22.32
C GLU A 286 18.83 -26.00 23.32
N MET A 287 17.54 -26.20 23.08
CA MET A 287 16.69 -27.07 23.89
C MET A 287 16.97 -28.56 23.66
N ILE A 288 17.41 -28.95 22.46
CA ILE A 288 17.85 -30.33 22.18
C ILE A 288 19.15 -30.64 22.94
N ASP A 289 20.08 -29.67 23.02
CA ASP A 289 21.34 -29.80 23.77
C ASP A 289 21.16 -29.68 25.29
N ALA A 290 20.11 -28.99 25.75
CA ALA A 290 19.76 -28.85 27.17
C ALA A 290 18.84 -29.96 27.73
N THR A 291 18.72 -31.13 27.08
CA THR A 291 17.81 -32.19 27.54
C THR A 291 18.29 -32.90 28.81
N LYS A 292 17.97 -32.29 29.97
CA LYS A 292 17.07 -32.83 31.00
C LYS A 292 16.50 -31.68 31.87
N PRO A 293 15.30 -31.15 31.55
CA PRO A 293 14.34 -30.81 32.62
C PRO A 293 12.86 -31.09 32.23
N GLY A 294 11.99 -31.21 33.24
CA GLY A 294 10.68 -31.88 33.15
C GLY A 294 9.47 -31.12 32.54
N PRO A 295 8.31 -31.78 32.44
CA PRO A 295 7.28 -31.58 31.39
C PRO A 295 6.43 -30.29 31.42
N SER A 296 6.63 -29.37 32.37
CA SER A 296 5.62 -28.34 32.70
C SER A 296 5.88 -26.98 32.05
N THR A 297 7.14 -26.58 31.86
CA THR A 297 7.50 -25.28 31.28
C THR A 297 7.41 -25.24 29.75
N GLN A 298 7.55 -26.39 29.09
CA GLN A 298 7.60 -26.53 27.64
C GLN A 298 6.26 -26.18 26.96
N SER A 299 5.13 -26.63 27.51
CA SER A 299 3.80 -26.34 26.93
C SER A 299 3.41 -24.85 27.00
N LEU A 300 3.96 -24.10 27.96
CA LEU A 300 3.64 -22.68 28.14
C LEU A 300 4.39 -21.80 27.15
N VAL A 301 5.64 -22.15 26.84
CA VAL A 301 6.45 -21.43 25.85
C VAL A 301 5.91 -21.68 24.44
N ASP A 302 5.63 -22.94 24.06
CA ASP A 302 5.08 -23.30 22.75
C ASP A 302 3.73 -22.63 22.48
N LYS A 303 2.88 -22.52 23.51
CA LYS A 303 1.56 -21.90 23.41
C LYS A 303 1.65 -20.37 23.31
N ALA A 304 2.62 -19.74 23.97
CA ALA A 304 2.86 -18.30 23.88
C ALA A 304 3.48 -17.90 22.53
N VAL A 305 4.42 -18.69 22.01
CA VAL A 305 5.10 -18.44 20.74
C VAL A 305 4.16 -18.69 19.56
N SER A 306 3.48 -19.83 19.51
CA SER A 306 2.50 -20.13 18.45
C SER A 306 1.33 -19.15 18.41
N GLY A 307 0.88 -18.66 19.58
CA GLY A 307 -0.14 -17.61 19.68
C GLY A 307 0.32 -16.28 19.07
N ARG A 308 1.58 -15.88 19.29
CA ARG A 308 2.15 -14.64 18.73
C ARG A 308 2.43 -14.74 17.23
N VAL A 309 2.90 -15.89 16.74
CA VAL A 309 3.14 -16.13 15.31
C VAL A 309 1.82 -16.08 14.53
N LYS A 310 0.78 -16.78 15.00
CA LYS A 310 -0.56 -16.74 14.38
C LYS A 310 -1.20 -15.35 14.43
N SER A 311 -1.02 -14.61 15.51
CA SER A 311 -1.49 -13.21 15.63
C SER A 311 -0.86 -12.30 14.58
N LEU A 312 0.44 -12.48 14.31
CA LEU A 312 1.14 -11.70 13.28
C LEU A 312 0.77 -12.12 11.86
N GLU A 313 0.58 -13.43 11.60
CA GLU A 313 0.02 -13.89 10.32
C GLU A 313 -1.39 -13.33 10.06
N ALA A 314 -2.21 -13.20 11.10
CA ALA A 314 -3.52 -12.56 11.02
C ALA A 314 -3.43 -11.04 10.81
N GLN A 315 -2.45 -10.38 11.41
CA GLN A 315 -2.17 -8.96 11.16
C GLN A 315 -1.67 -8.72 9.73
N ILE A 316 -0.87 -9.64 9.17
CA ILE A 316 -0.47 -9.60 7.76
C ILE A 316 -1.71 -9.70 6.87
N LYS A 317 -2.62 -10.65 7.10
CA LYS A 317 -3.88 -10.75 6.34
C LYS A 317 -4.76 -9.51 6.44
N LYS A 318 -4.71 -8.78 7.56
CA LYS A 318 -5.44 -7.51 7.75
C LYS A 318 -4.73 -6.30 7.13
N ALA A 319 -3.40 -6.27 7.16
CA ALA A 319 -2.60 -5.19 6.61
C ALA A 319 -2.36 -5.32 5.09
N SER A 320 -2.47 -6.53 4.54
CA SER A 320 -2.41 -6.83 3.11
C SER A 320 -3.79 -6.93 2.46
N GLY A 321 -4.86 -6.58 3.18
CA GLY A 321 -6.21 -6.50 2.64
C GLY A 321 -6.38 -5.20 1.84
N PRO A 322 -7.24 -5.18 0.81
CA PRO A 322 -7.49 -3.97 0.04
C PRO A 322 -7.99 -2.85 0.96
N LEU A 323 -7.45 -1.64 0.80
CA LEU A 323 -7.96 -0.41 1.40
C LEU A 323 -9.40 -0.16 0.92
N SER A 324 -10.40 -0.78 1.58
CA SER A 324 -11.79 -0.41 1.36
C SER A 324 -12.13 0.80 2.24
N VAL A 325 -12.28 1.94 1.58
CA VAL A 325 -13.01 3.08 2.11
C VAL A 325 -14.46 2.66 2.34
N THR A 326 -14.88 2.54 3.60
CA THR A 326 -16.16 2.95 4.20
C THR A 326 -16.47 2.12 5.45
N ALA A 327 -16.54 2.80 6.58
CA ALA A 327 -17.09 2.27 7.82
C ALA A 327 -18.59 2.60 7.87
N ALA A 328 -19.47 1.59 7.98
CA ALA A 328 -20.71 1.67 8.75
C ALA A 328 -21.45 0.32 8.86
N LYS A 329 -21.94 0.07 10.08
CA LYS A 329 -23.01 -0.87 10.51
C LYS A 329 -22.67 -2.36 10.65
N LYS A 330 -22.10 -2.63 11.83
CA LYS A 330 -22.41 -3.76 12.71
C LYS A 330 -23.93 -4.00 12.77
N ALA A 331 -24.38 -5.15 12.28
CA ALA A 331 -25.67 -5.75 12.64
C ALA A 331 -25.45 -7.24 12.88
N SER A 332 -25.65 -7.64 14.13
CA SER A 332 -25.60 -9.01 14.63
C SER A 332 -26.69 -9.88 14.01
N LYS A 333 -26.32 -11.02 13.41
CA LYS A 333 -27.27 -12.13 13.14
C LYS A 333 -27.12 -13.20 14.23
N PRO A 334 -28.21 -13.63 14.90
CA PRO A 334 -28.19 -14.72 15.87
C PRO A 334 -28.25 -16.10 15.20
N LYS A 335 -27.71 -17.11 15.90
CA LYS A 335 -27.72 -18.54 15.53
C LYS A 335 -29.14 -19.12 15.44
N PRO A 336 -29.38 -20.17 14.62
CA PRO A 336 -30.62 -20.92 14.66
C PRO A 336 -30.51 -22.13 15.60
N ASP A 337 -31.49 -22.29 16.50
CA ASP A 337 -31.85 -23.57 17.09
C ASP A 337 -33.29 -23.92 16.68
N ALA A 338 -33.51 -25.20 16.40
CA ALA A 338 -34.71 -25.73 15.76
C ALA A 338 -35.71 -26.33 16.76
N LYS A 339 -36.99 -26.29 16.34
CA LYS A 339 -38.21 -27.01 16.83
C LYS A 339 -38.81 -26.45 18.13
N LYS A 340 -40.13 -26.25 18.29
CA LYS A 340 -41.32 -26.88 17.68
C LYS A 340 -42.57 -26.07 18.10
N GLY A 341 -43.62 -26.03 17.28
CA GLY A 341 -45.01 -25.83 17.76
C GLY A 341 -45.70 -24.53 17.34
N LYS A 342 -46.80 -24.69 16.59
CA LYS A 342 -47.66 -23.69 15.93
C LYS A 342 -49.02 -23.62 16.71
N PRO A 343 -50.08 -22.91 16.26
CA PRO A 343 -50.47 -21.54 16.63
C PRO A 343 -51.93 -21.42 17.19
N SER A 344 -52.32 -20.24 17.68
CA SER A 344 -53.63 -19.57 17.43
C SER A 344 -53.67 -18.28 18.28
N SER A 345 -53.84 -17.08 17.71
CA SER A 345 -55.07 -16.40 17.26
C SER A 345 -55.51 -15.27 18.21
N ALA A 346 -55.84 -14.14 17.58
CA ALA A 346 -56.81 -13.10 17.97
C ALA A 346 -56.33 -11.83 18.70
N LYS A 347 -56.63 -10.68 18.04
CA LYS A 347 -57.22 -9.40 18.51
C LYS A 347 -56.50 -8.64 19.63
N SER A 348 -56.45 -7.31 19.71
CA SER A 348 -57.04 -6.18 18.98
C SER A 348 -56.54 -4.89 19.65
N ASN A 349 -56.53 -3.79 18.89
CA ASN A 349 -56.79 -2.39 19.27
C ASN A 349 -55.98 -1.69 20.40
N ALA A 350 -55.41 -0.55 19.99
CA ALA A 350 -55.07 0.66 20.74
C ALA A 350 -56.29 1.23 21.54
N PRO A 351 -56.24 2.35 22.33
CA PRO A 351 -55.30 3.47 22.22
C PRO A 351 -54.96 4.31 23.50
N ALA A 352 -54.12 5.33 23.26
CA ALA A 352 -54.10 6.68 23.85
C ALA A 352 -53.64 6.91 25.31
N LYS A 353 -52.61 7.76 25.50
CA LYS A 353 -52.77 9.18 25.91
C LYS A 353 -51.44 9.95 26.04
N LYS A 354 -51.39 11.06 25.31
CA LYS A 354 -50.94 12.42 25.65
C LYS A 354 -50.01 12.69 26.86
N ASN A 355 -49.01 13.52 26.55
CA ASN A 355 -48.66 14.83 27.16
C ASN A 355 -47.41 14.94 28.07
N THR A 356 -46.45 15.72 27.54
CA THR A 356 -45.74 16.87 28.13
C THR A 356 -45.10 16.72 29.51
N ALA A 357 -43.79 17.00 29.61
CA ALA A 357 -43.26 18.24 30.19
C ALA A 357 -41.73 18.22 30.28
N LYS A 358 -41.18 19.44 30.24
CA LYS A 358 -39.78 19.83 30.44
C LYS A 358 -39.32 19.62 31.89
N ASP A 359 -37.99 19.56 31.98
CA ASP A 359 -37.11 20.16 32.97
C ASP A 359 -36.67 19.44 34.25
N SER A 360 -35.39 19.72 34.54
CA SER A 360 -34.68 19.76 35.82
C SER A 360 -33.75 18.59 36.23
N THR A 361 -32.45 18.85 36.01
CA THR A 361 -31.39 18.96 37.03
C THR A 361 -31.20 17.82 38.05
N LYS A 362 -30.08 17.08 37.95
CA LYS A 362 -29.31 16.59 39.13
C LYS A 362 -27.86 16.17 38.81
N LYS A 363 -26.92 17.05 39.20
CA LYS A 363 -25.70 16.85 40.02
C LYS A 363 -24.95 15.49 40.01
N ASN A 364 -23.65 15.55 39.68
CA ASN A 364 -22.49 15.14 40.53
C ASN A 364 -21.19 15.35 39.69
N VAL A 365 -20.30 16.33 39.94
CA VAL A 365 -19.28 16.44 41.02
C VAL A 365 -18.71 15.06 41.37
N GLY A 366 -17.48 14.66 41.06
CA GLY A 366 -16.21 15.37 41.04
C GLY A 366 -15.31 14.75 42.11
N LYS A 367 -14.27 13.98 41.76
CA LYS A 367 -13.16 13.66 42.68
C LYS A 367 -11.83 13.44 41.95
N LYS A 368 -10.98 14.47 42.09
CA LYS A 368 -9.51 14.55 41.96
C LYS A 368 -8.82 13.47 42.86
N SER A 369 -7.80 12.75 42.42
CA SER A 369 -6.39 13.08 42.14
C SER A 369 -5.44 12.67 43.27
N ASN A 370 -4.16 12.51 42.88
CA ASN A 370 -2.93 12.26 43.66
C ASN A 370 -2.59 10.76 43.80
N GLY A 371 -1.37 10.31 43.54
CA GLY A 371 -0.11 11.01 43.28
C GLY A 371 1.03 10.15 43.84
N ALA A 372 2.10 10.00 43.07
CA ALA A 372 3.29 9.18 43.33
C ALA A 372 3.92 9.45 44.72
N GLY A 373 4.48 8.44 45.40
CA GLY A 373 5.91 8.11 45.24
C GLY A 373 6.52 7.64 46.59
N PRO A 374 7.78 7.18 46.60
CA PRO A 374 8.18 5.92 47.25
C PRO A 374 9.12 6.08 48.47
N SER A 375 9.32 5.01 49.24
CA SER A 375 10.56 4.85 50.03
C SER A 375 10.90 3.38 50.34
N SER A 376 12.21 3.16 50.43
CA SER A 376 12.97 1.93 50.55
C SER A 376 13.10 1.36 51.97
N LYS A 377 13.71 0.16 52.03
CA LYS A 377 14.69 -0.37 53.01
C LYS A 377 14.25 -1.48 54.00
N ASP A 378 14.88 -2.64 53.75
CA ASP A 378 15.78 -3.37 54.67
C ASP A 378 15.34 -4.67 55.37
N LYS A 379 16.30 -5.61 55.29
CA LYS A 379 16.70 -6.68 56.22
C LYS A 379 15.88 -7.99 56.32
N GLY A 380 16.53 -9.06 55.86
CA GLY A 380 16.21 -10.45 56.20
C GLY A 380 16.87 -10.96 57.48
N LYS A 381 16.55 -12.21 57.83
CA LYS A 381 17.40 -13.17 58.55
C LYS A 381 16.73 -14.55 58.54
N GLY A 382 17.50 -15.57 58.15
CA GLY A 382 17.05 -16.97 58.13
C GLY A 382 17.03 -17.61 59.51
N LYS A 383 16.45 -18.81 59.56
CA LYS A 383 16.57 -19.73 60.69
C LYS A 383 16.78 -21.14 60.14
N GLN A 384 18.00 -21.65 60.31
CA GLN A 384 18.34 -23.07 60.17
C GLN A 384 17.66 -23.88 61.28
N GLY A 385 17.14 -25.05 60.92
CA GLY A 385 16.90 -26.14 61.86
C GLY A 385 18.19 -26.92 62.11
N ARG A 386 18.40 -27.36 63.35
CA ARG A 386 19.47 -28.25 63.78
C ARG A 386 18.81 -29.41 64.51
N LYS A 387 19.20 -30.62 64.11
CA LYS A 387 18.90 -31.96 64.67
C LYS A 387 17.51 -32.52 64.42
#